data_AF-A0A6B2ULY5-F1
#
_entry.id   AF-A0A6B2ULY5-F1
#
_cell.length_a   1.000
_cell.length_b   1.000
_cell.length_c   1.000
_cell.angle_alpha   90.00
_cell.angle_beta   90.00
_cell.angle_gamma   90.00
#
_symmetry.space_group_name_H-M   'P 1'
#
loop_
_entity.id
_entity.type
_entity.pdbx_description
1 polymer ?
#
loop_
_entity_poly.entity_id
_entity_poly.type
_entity_poly.pdbx_seq_one_letter_code
_entity_poly.pdbx_strand_id
1 'polypeptide(L)'
;MTPTPPTRAQLRAFPEQFARSARFSRGRPHSFTVSDDGRRVLFLRSASGTDAAALLWLYETGADAERPLTGPGVTAYTADARARHVAVALPGGTLAALDTGTPGPPRPLPGIRDARAPRL
;
A
#
# COMPACT_ATOMS: atom_id res chain seq x y z
N MET A 1 -15.86 -29.11 -1.38
CA MET A 1 -14.72 -28.94 -0.46
C MET A 1 -15.29 -28.61 0.90
N THR A 2 -15.21 -29.51 1.87
CA THR A 2 -15.69 -29.24 3.25
C THR A 2 -14.56 -28.52 4.00
N PRO A 3 -14.77 -27.31 4.55
CA PRO A 3 -13.74 -26.65 5.32
C PRO A 3 -13.47 -27.43 6.62
N THR A 4 -12.20 -27.68 6.91
CA THR A 4 -11.79 -28.29 8.19
C THR A 4 -12.14 -27.33 9.34
N PRO A 5 -12.84 -27.80 10.39
CA PRO A 5 -13.18 -26.95 11.52
C PRO A 5 -11.92 -26.49 12.30
N PRO A 6 -11.94 -25.29 12.90
CA PRO A 6 -10.82 -24.79 13.68
C PRO A 6 -10.62 -25.60 14.97
N THR A 7 -9.36 -25.80 15.33
CA THR A 7 -8.95 -26.40 16.61
C THR A 7 -9.28 -25.48 17.79
N ARG A 8 -9.40 -26.04 19.01
CA ARG A 8 -9.56 -25.23 20.25
C ARG A 8 -8.41 -24.24 20.47
N ALA A 9 -7.21 -24.55 19.98
CA ALA A 9 -6.07 -23.63 20.04
C ALA A 9 -6.29 -22.41 19.14
N GLN A 10 -6.74 -22.62 17.90
CA GLN A 10 -7.09 -21.54 16.97
C GLN A 10 -8.24 -20.67 17.50
N LEU A 11 -9.27 -21.28 18.11
CA LEU A 11 -10.38 -20.54 18.73
C LEU A 11 -9.91 -19.65 19.90
N ARG A 12 -8.97 -20.14 20.72
CA ARG A 12 -8.40 -19.35 21.81
C ARG A 12 -7.51 -18.19 21.33
N ALA A 13 -6.79 -18.38 20.23
CA ALA A 13 -5.94 -17.35 19.64
C ALA A 13 -6.74 -16.29 18.84
N PHE A 14 -7.99 -16.59 18.48
CA PHE A 14 -8.78 -15.75 17.57
C PHE A 14 -8.94 -14.29 18.02
N PRO A 15 -9.28 -13.95 19.28
CA PRO A 15 -9.47 -12.54 19.66
C PRO A 15 -8.22 -11.69 19.45
N GLU A 16 -7.05 -12.23 19.81
CA GLU A 16 -5.77 -11.56 19.59
C GLU A 16 -5.44 -11.43 18.11
N GLN A 17 -5.63 -12.51 17.32
CA GLN A 17 -5.37 -12.49 15.89
C GLN A 17 -6.31 -11.52 15.15
N PHE A 18 -7.58 -11.48 15.54
CA PHE A 18 -8.59 -10.57 15.01
C PHE A 18 -8.25 -9.11 15.34
N ALA A 19 -7.83 -8.81 16.57
CA ALA A 19 -7.39 -7.48 16.97
C ALA A 19 -6.11 -7.05 16.23
N ARG A 20 -5.08 -7.91 16.20
CA ARG A 20 -3.75 -7.62 15.61
C ARG A 20 -3.78 -7.42 14.10
N SER A 21 -4.73 -8.04 13.41
CA SER A 21 -4.93 -7.88 11.96
C SER A 21 -5.92 -6.77 11.59
N ALA A 22 -6.45 -6.05 12.59
CA ALA A 22 -7.56 -5.11 12.42
C ALA A 22 -8.75 -5.76 11.69
N ARG A 23 -9.26 -6.87 12.23
CA ARG A 23 -10.36 -7.65 11.62
C ARG A 23 -9.97 -8.22 10.25
N PHE A 24 -8.72 -8.65 10.09
CA PHE A 24 -8.15 -9.15 8.84
C PHE A 24 -8.18 -8.15 7.69
N SER A 25 -8.18 -6.85 8.00
CA SER A 25 -8.13 -5.79 6.98
C SER A 25 -6.69 -5.35 6.67
N ARG A 26 -5.75 -5.53 7.60
CA ARG A 26 -4.33 -5.28 7.34
C ARG A 26 -3.84 -6.21 6.23
N GLY A 27 -2.98 -5.69 5.37
CA GLY A 27 -2.47 -6.37 4.20
C GLY A 27 -3.41 -6.38 3.01
N ARG A 28 -4.70 -6.02 3.17
CA ARG A 28 -5.65 -5.96 2.07
C ARG A 28 -5.30 -4.81 1.11
N PRO A 29 -5.04 -5.08 -0.18
CA PRO A 29 -4.84 -4.02 -1.18
C PRO A 29 -6.02 -3.06 -1.30
N HIS A 30 -5.73 -1.78 -1.45
CA HIS A 30 -6.73 -0.72 -1.70
C HIS A 30 -6.13 0.44 -2.51
N SER A 31 -6.96 1.42 -2.87
CA SER A 31 -6.56 2.62 -3.61
C SER A 31 -5.82 2.26 -4.90
N PHE A 32 -6.48 1.59 -5.83
CA PHE A 32 -5.85 1.10 -7.06
C PHE A 32 -5.75 2.20 -8.13
N THR A 33 -4.64 2.20 -8.86
CA THR A 33 -4.48 2.91 -10.13
C THR A 33 -3.92 1.94 -11.15
N VAL A 34 -4.58 1.82 -12.30
CA VAL A 34 -4.13 0.99 -13.42
C VAL A 34 -3.65 1.93 -14.52
N SER A 35 -2.48 1.65 -15.10
CA SER A 35 -1.99 2.43 -16.25
C SER A 35 -2.92 2.27 -17.46
N ASP A 36 -2.93 3.27 -18.33
CA ASP A 36 -3.66 3.28 -19.60
C ASP A 36 -3.34 2.06 -20.51
N ASP A 37 -2.10 1.56 -20.45
CA ASP A 37 -1.64 0.37 -21.15
C ASP A 37 -1.94 -0.95 -20.42
N GLY A 38 -2.50 -0.90 -19.22
CA GLY A 38 -2.83 -2.06 -18.39
C GLY A 38 -1.63 -2.85 -17.85
N ARG A 39 -0.39 -2.37 -18.05
CA ARG A 39 0.83 -3.10 -17.69
C ARG A 39 1.32 -2.84 -16.28
N ARG A 40 0.79 -1.80 -15.61
CA ARG A 40 1.15 -1.41 -14.25
C ARG A 40 -0.08 -1.25 -13.38
N VAL A 41 0.01 -1.76 -12.17
CA VAL A 41 -1.00 -1.54 -11.13
C VAL A 41 -0.31 -1.00 -9.89
N LEU A 42 -0.68 0.20 -9.48
CA LEU A 42 -0.31 0.79 -8.21
C LEU A 42 -1.41 0.56 -7.18
N PHE A 43 -1.03 0.30 -5.94
CA PHE A 43 -1.96 0.16 -4.82
C PHE A 43 -1.27 0.33 -3.48
N LEU A 44 -2.08 0.58 -2.45
CA LEU A 44 -1.63 0.62 -1.07
C LEU A 44 -1.95 -0.70 -0.39
N ARG A 45 -0.96 -1.25 0.33
CA ARG A 45 -1.17 -2.28 1.36
C ARG A 45 -0.01 -2.27 2.34
N SER A 46 -0.25 -2.83 3.52
CA SER A 46 0.83 -3.09 4.47
C SER A 46 1.70 -4.28 4.02
N ALA A 47 2.93 -4.38 4.54
CA ALA A 47 3.87 -5.43 4.16
C ALA A 47 3.37 -6.82 4.55
N SER A 48 2.73 -6.94 5.72
CA SER A 48 2.05 -8.15 6.20
C SER A 48 0.63 -7.87 6.71
N GLY A 49 -0.12 -8.94 6.97
CA GLY A 49 -1.45 -8.89 7.59
C GLY A 49 -1.47 -8.43 9.06
N THR A 50 -0.31 -8.09 9.63
CA THR A 50 -0.19 -7.56 11.00
C THR A 50 0.42 -6.17 11.05
N ASP A 51 0.97 -5.66 9.95
CA ASP A 51 1.57 -4.34 9.88
C ASP A 51 0.51 -3.24 9.77
N ALA A 52 0.66 -2.19 10.59
CA ALA A 52 -0.30 -1.09 10.64
C ALA A 52 -0.12 -0.08 9.50
N ALA A 53 1.10 0.06 8.98
CA ALA A 53 1.45 1.07 8.00
C ALA A 53 1.35 0.52 6.56
N ALA A 54 0.70 1.28 5.68
CA ALA A 54 0.68 0.99 4.25
C ALA A 54 1.97 1.45 3.56
N LEU A 55 2.36 0.71 2.53
CA LEU A 55 3.38 1.07 1.56
C LEU A 55 2.69 1.23 0.21
N LEU A 56 3.29 1.99 -0.70
CA LEU A 56 2.91 1.95 -2.10
C LEU A 56 3.58 0.75 -2.78
N TRP A 57 2.78 -0.05 -3.48
CA TRP A 57 3.22 -1.22 -4.23
C TRP A 57 3.00 -1.00 -5.72
N LEU A 58 3.85 -1.65 -6.51
CA LEU A 58 3.72 -1.77 -7.95
C LEU A 58 3.71 -3.23 -8.34
N TYR A 59 2.72 -3.60 -9.14
CA TYR A 59 2.72 -4.82 -9.94
C TYR A 59 2.92 -4.45 -11.41
N GLU A 60 3.82 -5.17 -12.10
CA GLU A 60 4.14 -4.91 -13.51
C GLU A 60 4.12 -6.22 -14.31
N THR A 61 3.30 -6.25 -15.38
CA THR A 61 3.12 -7.45 -16.21
C THR A 61 4.41 -7.81 -16.93
N GLY A 62 4.87 -9.06 -16.74
CA GLY A 62 6.09 -9.60 -17.34
C GLY A 62 7.36 -9.40 -16.51
N ALA A 63 7.28 -8.69 -15.38
CA ALA A 63 8.35 -8.66 -14.38
C ALA A 63 8.18 -9.72 -13.28
N ASP A 64 7.02 -10.42 -13.27
CA ASP A 64 6.60 -11.45 -12.30
C ASP A 64 6.73 -11.07 -10.81
N ALA A 65 6.90 -9.79 -10.49
CA ALA A 65 7.12 -9.35 -9.13
C ALA A 65 6.32 -8.10 -8.77
N GLU A 66 5.55 -8.24 -7.69
CA GLU A 66 5.05 -7.12 -6.92
C GLU A 66 6.19 -6.57 -6.05
N ARG A 67 6.42 -5.25 -6.08
CA ARG A 67 7.49 -4.63 -5.29
C ARG A 67 7.03 -3.37 -4.56
N PRO A 68 7.53 -3.09 -3.35
CA PRO A 68 7.27 -1.83 -2.68
C PRO A 68 8.08 -0.70 -3.36
N LEU A 69 7.46 0.46 -3.51
CA LEU A 69 8.09 1.68 -4.02
C LEU A 69 8.46 2.69 -2.92
N THR A 70 7.95 2.48 -1.71
CA THR A 70 8.12 3.39 -0.58
C THR A 70 8.45 2.64 0.70
N GLY A 71 8.92 3.36 1.71
CA GLY A 71 8.84 2.92 3.10
C GLY A 71 7.40 2.93 3.64
N PRO A 72 7.22 2.47 4.90
CA PRO A 72 5.92 2.44 5.55
C PRO A 72 5.36 3.83 5.85
N GLY A 73 4.04 3.96 5.80
CA GLY A 73 3.28 5.12 6.29
C GLY A 73 2.70 6.01 5.20
N VAL A 74 2.65 5.53 3.95
CA VAL A 74 1.96 6.24 2.87
C VAL A 74 0.48 6.35 3.19
N THR A 75 -0.07 7.56 3.05
CA THR A 75 -1.47 7.84 3.38
C THR A 75 -2.34 8.05 2.15
N ALA A 76 -1.75 8.53 1.05
CA ALA A 76 -2.40 8.72 -0.24
C ALA A 76 -1.34 8.76 -1.36
N TYR A 77 -1.77 8.55 -2.59
CA TYR A 77 -0.95 8.80 -3.78
C TYR A 77 -1.83 9.17 -4.97
N THR A 78 -1.19 9.70 -6.00
CA THR A 78 -1.75 9.84 -7.35
C THR A 78 -0.65 9.58 -8.37
N ALA A 79 -1.03 9.24 -9.60
CA ALA A 79 -0.08 8.96 -10.67
C ALA A 79 -0.55 9.54 -12.00
N ASP A 80 0.39 9.70 -12.92
CA ASP A 80 0.05 9.97 -14.32
C ASP A 80 -0.66 8.77 -14.98
N ALA A 81 -1.16 8.96 -16.21
CA ALA A 81 -1.88 7.94 -16.96
C ALA A 81 -1.07 6.64 -17.18
N ARG A 82 0.27 6.74 -17.18
CA ARG A 82 1.18 5.62 -17.42
C ARG A 82 1.62 4.90 -16.14
N ALA A 83 1.17 5.39 -14.98
CA ALA A 83 1.66 4.99 -13.66
C ALA A 83 3.20 5.04 -13.57
N ARG A 84 3.83 6.05 -14.19
CA ARG A 84 5.28 6.26 -14.18
C ARG A 84 5.69 7.34 -13.20
N HIS A 85 5.04 8.49 -13.27
CA HIS A 85 5.27 9.57 -12.32
C HIS A 85 4.22 9.49 -11.22
N VAL A 86 4.68 9.34 -9.99
CA VAL A 86 3.80 9.17 -8.83
C VAL A 86 4.09 10.25 -7.81
N ALA A 87 3.04 10.93 -7.34
CA ALA A 87 3.10 11.77 -6.16
C ALA A 87 2.51 11.00 -4.96
N VAL A 88 3.22 10.96 -3.84
CA VAL A 88 2.83 10.24 -2.63
C VAL A 88 2.77 11.20 -1.44
N ALA A 89 1.81 10.98 -0.55
CA ALA A 89 1.71 11.64 0.75
C ALA A 89 2.33 10.76 1.84
N LEU A 90 3.46 11.22 2.37
CA LEU A 90 4.26 10.54 3.40
C LEU A 90 3.79 10.91 4.82
N PRO A 91 4.23 10.17 5.85
CA PRO A 91 4.03 10.56 7.24
C PRO A 91 4.46 12.01 7.48
N GLY A 92 3.67 12.74 8.26
CA GLY A 92 3.92 14.18 8.50
C GLY A 92 3.36 15.11 7.41
N GLY A 93 2.71 14.59 6.37
CA GLY A 93 2.04 15.40 5.34
C GLY A 93 2.98 15.96 4.26
N THR A 94 4.21 15.46 4.19
CA THR A 94 5.14 15.76 3.10
C THR A 94 4.67 15.08 1.82
N LEU A 95 4.57 15.83 0.72
CA LEU A 95 4.44 15.24 -0.61
C LEU A 95 5.83 14.92 -1.18
N ALA A 96 5.94 13.79 -1.85
CA ALA A 96 7.13 13.38 -2.56
C ALA A 96 6.79 12.80 -3.93
N ALA A 97 7.70 12.92 -4.90
CA ALA A 97 7.58 12.33 -6.21
C ALA A 97 8.56 11.16 -6.38
N LEU A 98 8.13 10.12 -7.10
CA LEU A 98 8.99 9.01 -7.51
C LEU A 98 8.68 8.60 -8.95
N ASP A 99 9.65 7.93 -9.57
CA ASP A 99 9.53 7.33 -10.90
C ASP A 99 9.48 5.81 -10.76
N THR A 100 8.52 5.14 -11.38
CA THR A 100 8.35 3.69 -11.23
C THR A 100 9.32 2.85 -12.08
N GLY A 101 9.87 3.44 -13.14
CA GLY A 101 10.89 2.82 -14.01
C GLY A 101 12.31 2.98 -13.49
N THR A 102 12.56 3.98 -12.65
CA THR A 102 13.86 4.23 -12.02
C THR A 102 13.77 4.02 -10.51
N PRO A 103 14.25 2.88 -9.97
CA PRO A 103 14.24 2.66 -8.54
C PRO A 103 14.98 3.77 -7.79
N GLY A 104 14.33 4.31 -6.76
CA GLY A 104 14.91 5.35 -5.93
C GLY A 104 13.96 5.77 -4.81
N PRO A 105 14.48 6.43 -3.76
CA PRO A 105 13.63 6.95 -2.70
C PRO A 105 12.72 8.06 -3.23
N PRO A 106 11.51 8.22 -2.66
CA PRO A 106 10.65 9.36 -2.96
C PRO A 106 11.39 10.68 -2.71
N ARG A 107 11.35 11.58 -3.68
CA ARG A 107 11.97 12.90 -3.64
C ARG A 107 10.97 13.93 -3.14
N PRO A 108 11.20 14.62 -2.01
CA PRO A 108 10.26 15.62 -1.48
C PRO A 108 9.94 16.70 -2.52
N LEU A 109 8.66 17.03 -2.65
CA LEU A 109 8.21 18.15 -3.46
C LEU A 109 8.36 19.45 -2.67
N PRO A 110 8.96 20.50 -3.25
CA PRO A 110 9.14 21.77 -2.55
C PRO A 110 7.80 22.47 -2.31
N GLY A 111 7.71 23.20 -1.20
CA GLY A 111 6.62 24.15 -0.93
C GLY A 111 5.30 23.57 -0.40
N ILE A 112 5.09 22.25 -0.45
CA ILE A 112 3.86 21.62 0.09
C ILE A 112 4.18 20.86 1.37
N ARG A 113 3.53 21.27 2.46
CA ARG A 113 3.57 20.63 3.77
C ARG A 113 2.13 20.37 4.24
N ASP A 114 1.95 19.38 5.12
CA ASP A 114 0.66 19.02 5.71
C ASP A 114 -0.42 18.56 4.72
N ALA A 115 -0.02 18.02 3.56
CA ALA A 115 -0.96 17.34 2.67
C ALA A 115 -1.55 16.11 3.36
N ARG A 116 -2.82 16.22 3.76
CA ARG A 116 -3.57 15.16 4.41
C ARG A 116 -4.93 15.06 3.76
N ALA A 117 -5.46 13.84 3.67
CA ALA A 117 -6.88 13.66 3.39
C ALA A 117 -7.68 14.44 4.45
N PRO A 118 -8.71 15.20 4.06
CA PRO A 118 -9.61 15.84 5.00
C PRO A 118 -10.15 14.79 5.98
N ARG A 119 -10.07 15.07 7.28
CA ARG A 119 -10.77 14.26 8.29
C ARG A 119 -12.19 14.81 8.41
N LEU A 120 -13.18 13.91 8.36
CA LEU A 120 -14.55 14.20 8.78
C LEU A 120 -14.63 14.20 10.32
#